data_AF-B1KLN6-F1
#
_entry.id   AF-B1KLN6-F1
#
_cell.length_a   1.000
_cell.length_b   1.000
_cell.length_c   1.000
_cell.angle_alpha   90.00
_cell.angle_beta   90.00
_cell.angle_gamma   90.00
#
_symmetry.space_group_name_H-M   'P 1'
#
loop_
_entity.id
_entity.type
_entity.pdbx_description
1 polymer ?
#
loop_
_entity_poly.entity_id
_entity_poly.type
_entity_poly.pdbx_seq_one_letter_code
_entity_poly.pdbx_strand_id
1 'polypeptide(L)'
;MQAIRLILLMVLSFATEATTWGESEVDDPIVEGEKCSVYEPLSYGGYIYNWPSKYDQVFWPLTDYNGIWFCEKSGFTSFIGDFSALTVSELAKIKKYLLENPPKDSSIHTKLALLEALYSLRDTDTAFKNRLLRVFARWHQHLENYDKANDYRRKALAGIELALQGDMSEFKHLEYLYLAANYSKQLGYKEASDRYISKLISSLGNIKSEDNRGYIEYLQKLYPDTNYIEAGGVLDPVLPE
;
A
#
# COMPACT_ATOMS: atom_id res chain seq x y z
N MET A 1 -23.24 38.58 38.69
CA MET A 1 -22.95 37.16 38.42
C MET A 1 -23.60 36.73 37.11
N GLN A 2 -23.04 37.11 35.95
CA GLN A 2 -23.66 36.78 34.65
C GLN A 2 -22.66 36.78 33.48
N ALA A 3 -21.36 36.61 33.77
CA ALA A 3 -20.29 36.68 32.76
C ALA A 3 -19.42 35.42 32.70
N ILE A 4 -19.94 34.27 33.16
CA ILE A 4 -19.21 32.98 33.16
C ILE A 4 -20.17 31.88 32.69
N ARG A 5 -20.73 32.01 31.48
CA ARG A 5 -21.47 30.90 30.82
C ARG A 5 -21.27 30.82 29.30
N LEU A 6 -20.34 31.58 28.73
CA LEU A 6 -20.12 31.65 27.28
C LEU A 6 -18.68 31.30 26.84
N ILE A 7 -18.01 30.40 27.56
CA ILE A 7 -16.66 29.89 27.22
C ILE A 7 -16.65 28.35 27.33
N LEU A 8 -17.64 27.67 26.73
CA LEU A 8 -17.67 26.19 26.71
C LEU A 8 -18.15 25.60 25.37
N LEU A 9 -18.22 26.40 24.30
CA LEU A 9 -18.79 25.99 23.00
C LEU A 9 -17.86 26.24 21.80
N MET A 10 -16.60 26.62 22.04
CA MET A 10 -15.56 26.65 21.01
C MET A 10 -14.42 25.75 21.46
N VAL A 11 -13.86 24.98 20.53
CA VAL A 11 -12.72 24.05 20.66
C VAL A 11 -13.09 22.57 20.90
N LEU A 12 -13.94 22.04 20.02
CA LEU A 12 -13.92 20.61 19.61
C LEU A 12 -13.98 20.53 18.07
N SER A 13 -13.23 21.39 17.38
CA SER A 13 -12.89 21.15 15.97
C SER A 13 -11.67 20.22 15.93
N PHE A 14 -11.82 19.01 16.45
CA PHE A 14 -10.85 17.97 16.12
C PHE A 14 -11.01 17.70 14.64
N ALA A 15 -9.92 17.86 13.88
CA ALA A 15 -9.87 17.40 12.51
C ALA A 15 -10.22 15.91 12.54
N THR A 16 -11.43 15.56 12.11
CA THR A 16 -11.87 14.18 11.99
C THR A 16 -11.11 13.57 10.81
N GLU A 17 -9.93 13.05 11.08
CA GLU A 17 -9.17 12.21 10.14
C GLU A 17 -9.79 10.80 10.12
N ALA A 18 -11.04 10.71 9.66
CA ALA A 18 -11.79 9.45 9.62
C ALA A 18 -12.26 9.16 8.19
N THR A 19 -11.87 7.99 7.68
CA THR A 19 -12.45 7.43 6.46
C THR A 19 -13.77 6.77 6.80
N THR A 20 -14.77 6.91 5.95
CA THR A 20 -16.06 6.23 6.11
C THR A 20 -16.25 5.17 5.04
N TRP A 21 -16.86 4.06 5.45
CA TRP A 21 -17.12 2.89 4.63
C TRP A 21 -18.61 2.58 4.60
N GLY A 22 -19.11 2.11 3.47
CA GLY A 22 -20.49 1.69 3.29
C GLY A 22 -20.54 0.25 2.78
N GLU A 23 -21.57 -0.47 3.19
CA GLU A 23 -21.86 -1.80 2.65
C GLU A 23 -22.26 -1.70 1.18
N SER A 24 -21.80 -2.66 0.39
CA SER A 24 -22.08 -2.78 -1.04
C SER A 24 -22.12 -4.27 -1.43
N GLU A 25 -22.62 -4.56 -2.63
CA GLU A 25 -22.67 -5.92 -3.17
C GLU A 25 -22.04 -5.94 -4.57
N VAL A 26 -21.19 -6.94 -4.81
CA VAL A 26 -20.55 -7.18 -6.11
C VAL A 26 -20.81 -8.60 -6.57
N ASP A 27 -20.77 -8.86 -7.87
CA ASP A 27 -20.88 -10.23 -8.41
C ASP A 27 -19.70 -11.10 -7.97
N ASP A 28 -19.97 -12.33 -7.53
CA ASP A 28 -18.92 -13.33 -7.27
C ASP A 28 -18.35 -13.81 -8.62
N PRO A 29 -17.04 -13.60 -8.89
CA PRO A 29 -16.47 -14.00 -10.18
C PRO A 29 -16.45 -15.52 -10.39
N ILE A 30 -16.50 -16.31 -9.32
CA ILE A 30 -16.29 -17.76 -9.33
C ILE A 30 -17.60 -18.53 -9.40
N VAL A 31 -18.63 -18.04 -8.69
CA VAL A 31 -19.95 -18.67 -8.58
C VAL A 31 -20.99 -17.80 -9.28
N GLU A 32 -21.47 -18.27 -10.42
CA GLU A 32 -22.44 -17.55 -11.24
C GLU A 32 -23.75 -17.27 -10.48
N GLY A 33 -24.22 -16.03 -10.55
CA GLY A 33 -25.45 -15.58 -9.91
C GLY A 33 -25.32 -15.28 -8.42
N GLU A 34 -24.16 -15.51 -7.81
CA GLU A 34 -23.89 -15.17 -6.42
C GLU A 34 -23.35 -13.76 -6.26
N LYS A 35 -23.60 -13.18 -5.08
CA LYS A 35 -23.13 -11.85 -4.69
C LYS A 35 -22.18 -11.95 -3.50
N CYS A 36 -21.20 -11.06 -3.46
CA CYS A 36 -20.28 -10.88 -2.33
C CYS A 36 -20.61 -9.57 -1.64
N SER A 37 -20.86 -9.64 -0.33
CA SER A 37 -20.97 -8.45 0.52
C SER A 37 -19.58 -7.88 0.75
N VAL A 38 -19.40 -6.62 0.38
CA VAL A 38 -18.12 -5.90 0.47
C VAL A 38 -18.34 -4.50 1.05
N TYR A 39 -17.25 -3.81 1.36
CA TYR A 39 -17.30 -2.42 1.77
C TYR A 39 -16.64 -1.51 0.72
N GLU A 40 -17.24 -0.35 0.51
CA GLU A 40 -16.76 0.68 -0.39
C GLU A 40 -16.53 2.02 0.34
N PRO A 41 -15.53 2.81 -0.10
CA PRO A 41 -15.35 4.19 0.31
C PRO A 41 -16.62 5.03 0.18
N LEU A 42 -17.09 5.61 1.29
CA LEU A 42 -18.11 6.66 1.26
C LEU A 42 -17.50 8.06 1.34
N SER A 43 -16.44 8.22 2.13
CA SER A 43 -15.73 9.49 2.26
C SER A 43 -14.31 9.26 2.75
N TYR A 44 -13.37 10.05 2.21
CA TYR A 44 -11.98 10.13 2.63
C TYR A 44 -11.42 11.51 2.26
N GLY A 45 -10.34 11.92 2.91
CA GLY A 45 -9.67 13.18 2.64
C GLY A 45 -8.19 12.99 2.32
N GLY A 46 -7.50 14.07 1.96
CA GLY A 46 -6.07 14.04 1.64
C GLY A 46 -5.15 13.63 2.80
N TYR A 47 -5.65 13.58 4.04
CA TYR A 47 -4.88 13.12 5.20
C TYR A 47 -4.39 11.68 5.06
N ILE A 48 -5.03 10.84 4.23
CA ILE A 48 -4.59 9.46 3.97
C ILE A 48 -3.17 9.39 3.38
N TYR A 49 -2.72 10.46 2.71
CA TYR A 49 -1.36 10.55 2.16
C TYR A 49 -0.29 10.89 3.21
N ASN A 50 -0.72 11.28 4.43
CA ASN A 50 0.16 11.55 5.56
C ASN A 50 0.32 10.35 6.50
N TRP A 51 -0.51 9.32 6.34
CA TRP A 51 -0.41 8.09 7.12
C TRP A 51 0.92 7.37 6.92
N PRO A 52 1.39 6.56 7.88
CA PRO A 52 2.75 6.01 7.81
C PRO A 52 2.98 5.08 6.61
N SER A 53 1.94 4.52 6.00
CA SER A 53 2.07 3.73 4.76
C SER A 53 2.69 4.51 3.59
N LYS A 54 2.74 5.85 3.68
CA LYS A 54 3.49 6.71 2.76
C LYS A 54 4.96 6.32 2.62
N TYR A 55 5.60 5.75 3.63
CA TYR A 55 7.01 5.34 3.52
C TYR A 55 7.21 4.12 2.61
N ASP A 56 6.15 3.33 2.40
CA ASP A 56 6.07 2.26 1.39
C ASP A 56 5.50 2.76 0.04
N GLN A 57 5.09 4.03 -0.06
CA GLN A 57 4.31 4.59 -1.17
C GLN A 57 3.11 3.69 -1.54
N VAL A 58 2.51 3.09 -0.51
CA VAL A 58 1.26 2.32 -0.61
C VAL A 58 0.22 3.07 0.19
N PHE A 59 -0.90 3.36 -0.44
CA PHE A 59 -1.93 4.21 0.15
C PHE A 59 -3.22 3.44 0.35
N TRP A 60 -4.05 3.98 1.24
CA TRP A 60 -5.43 3.59 1.38
C TRP A 60 -6.13 3.61 0.00
N PRO A 61 -7.03 2.65 -0.29
CA PRO A 61 -7.58 1.63 0.60
C PRO A 61 -6.74 0.35 0.74
N LEU A 62 -5.62 0.19 0.01
CA LEU A 62 -4.88 -1.09 -0.04
C LEU A 62 -4.26 -1.51 1.31
N THR A 63 -4.16 -0.60 2.25
CA THR A 63 -3.61 -0.80 3.60
C THR A 63 -4.68 -0.89 4.69
N ASP A 64 -5.95 -1.00 4.31
CA ASP A 64 -7.10 -1.07 5.21
C ASP A 64 -7.82 -2.42 5.05
N TYR A 65 -8.39 -2.94 6.13
CA TYR A 65 -9.09 -4.22 6.13
C TYR A 65 -10.21 -4.28 5.09
N ASN A 66 -10.95 -3.18 4.91
CA ASN A 66 -12.03 -3.09 3.93
C ASN A 66 -11.51 -2.95 2.49
N GLY A 67 -10.22 -2.64 2.30
CA GLY A 67 -9.57 -2.65 0.99
C GLY A 67 -9.30 -4.04 0.42
N ILE A 68 -9.52 -5.11 1.19
CA ILE A 68 -9.46 -6.49 0.72
C ILE A 68 -10.88 -7.06 0.67
N TRP A 69 -11.40 -7.17 -0.55
CA TRP A 69 -12.69 -7.78 -0.81
C TRP A 69 -12.58 -9.30 -0.77
N PHE A 70 -13.58 -9.93 -0.15
CA PHE A 70 -13.60 -11.37 0.10
C PHE A 70 -15.01 -11.93 -0.08
N CYS A 71 -15.17 -12.87 -0.98
CA CYS A 71 -16.41 -13.62 -1.19
C CYS A 71 -16.46 -14.83 -0.25
N GLU A 72 -17.33 -14.81 0.75
CA GLU A 72 -17.41 -15.90 1.73
C GLU A 72 -17.76 -17.25 1.09
N LYS A 73 -18.59 -17.25 0.04
CA LYS A 73 -19.04 -18.48 -0.63
C LYS A 73 -17.95 -19.15 -1.45
N SER A 74 -17.21 -18.38 -2.26
CA SER A 74 -16.19 -18.92 -3.17
C SER A 74 -14.77 -18.88 -2.61
N GLY A 75 -14.52 -18.05 -1.61
CA GLY A 75 -13.17 -17.69 -1.16
C GLY A 75 -12.43 -16.74 -2.09
N PHE A 76 -13.07 -16.24 -3.16
CA PHE A 76 -12.44 -15.28 -4.05
C PHE A 76 -12.04 -14.02 -3.26
N THR A 77 -10.76 -13.66 -3.35
CA THR A 77 -10.18 -12.54 -2.61
C THR A 77 -9.39 -11.66 -3.57
N SER A 78 -9.66 -10.35 -3.55
CA SER A 78 -8.86 -9.38 -4.30
C SER A 78 -8.79 -8.04 -3.57
N PHE A 79 -8.05 -7.09 -4.13
CA PHE A 79 -8.19 -5.71 -3.68
C PHE A 79 -9.51 -5.13 -4.17
N ILE A 80 -10.00 -4.15 -3.42
CA ILE A 80 -11.15 -3.33 -3.80
C ILE A 80 -11.05 -2.85 -5.25
N GLY A 81 -12.15 -3.00 -5.98
CA GLY A 81 -12.27 -2.59 -7.38
C GLY A 81 -11.66 -3.55 -8.41
N ASP A 82 -11.09 -4.68 -7.98
CA ASP A 82 -10.37 -5.62 -8.86
C ASP A 82 -11.07 -6.99 -9.02
N PHE A 83 -12.41 -7.02 -8.90
CA PHE A 83 -13.22 -8.25 -9.08
C PHE A 83 -13.51 -8.57 -10.56
N SER A 84 -13.57 -7.55 -11.42
CA SER A 84 -14.10 -7.70 -12.79
C SER A 84 -13.03 -7.78 -13.88
N ALA A 85 -11.75 -7.58 -13.56
CA ALA A 85 -10.65 -7.53 -14.52
C ALA A 85 -9.93 -8.88 -14.70
N LEU A 86 -10.69 -9.98 -14.75
CA LEU A 86 -10.14 -11.33 -14.94
C LEU A 86 -10.33 -11.82 -16.37
N THR A 87 -9.25 -12.30 -16.99
CA THR A 87 -9.36 -13.06 -18.23
C THR A 87 -9.95 -14.45 -17.97
N VAL A 88 -10.52 -15.06 -19.02
CA VAL A 88 -11.05 -16.44 -18.95
C VAL A 88 -9.98 -17.43 -18.45
N SER A 89 -8.72 -17.23 -18.85
CA SER A 89 -7.62 -18.10 -18.41
C SER A 89 -7.29 -17.93 -16.92
N GLU A 90 -7.27 -16.70 -16.41
CA GLU A 90 -7.01 -16.44 -15.00
C GLU A 90 -8.15 -16.99 -14.14
N LEU A 91 -9.39 -16.74 -14.57
CA LEU A 91 -10.58 -17.22 -13.88
C LEU A 91 -10.56 -18.76 -13.73
N ALA A 92 -10.21 -19.48 -14.80
CA ALA A 92 -10.10 -20.93 -14.76
C ALA A 92 -9.02 -21.42 -13.77
N LYS A 93 -7.84 -20.77 -13.74
CA LYS A 93 -6.76 -21.10 -12.79
C LYS A 93 -7.16 -20.83 -11.35
N ILE A 94 -7.79 -19.68 -11.10
CA ILE A 94 -8.25 -19.25 -9.77
C ILE A 94 -9.34 -20.18 -9.27
N LYS A 95 -10.34 -20.50 -10.11
CA LYS A 95 -11.41 -21.45 -9.76
C LYS A 95 -10.86 -22.81 -9.37
N LYS A 96 -9.89 -23.32 -10.13
CA LYS A 96 -9.20 -24.57 -9.78
C LYS A 96 -8.48 -24.46 -8.44
N TYR A 97 -7.73 -23.38 -8.21
CA TYR A 97 -7.00 -23.19 -6.96
C TYR A 97 -7.92 -23.15 -5.75
N LEU A 98 -9.04 -22.41 -5.82
CA LEU A 98 -10.01 -22.28 -4.72
C LEU A 98 -10.76 -23.57 -4.41
N LEU A 99 -11.00 -24.42 -5.43
CA LEU A 99 -11.57 -25.77 -5.20
C LEU A 99 -10.60 -26.67 -4.41
N GLU A 100 -9.30 -26.56 -4.69
CA GLU A 100 -8.25 -27.34 -4.01
C GLU A 100 -7.86 -26.73 -2.64
N ASN A 101 -8.06 -25.43 -2.48
CA ASN A 101 -7.63 -24.64 -1.31
C ASN A 101 -8.76 -23.73 -0.83
N PRO A 102 -9.88 -24.28 -0.33
CA PRO A 102 -10.99 -23.47 0.16
C PRO A 102 -10.55 -22.58 1.34
N PRO A 103 -11.18 -21.39 1.52
CA PRO A 103 -10.87 -20.51 2.63
C PRO A 103 -11.10 -21.23 3.96
N LYS A 104 -10.19 -21.06 4.91
CA LYS A 104 -10.33 -21.63 6.26
C LYS A 104 -11.33 -20.83 7.11
N ASP A 105 -11.29 -19.52 6.97
CA ASP A 105 -12.12 -18.54 7.67
C ASP A 105 -12.07 -17.19 6.92
N SER A 106 -12.70 -16.16 7.48
CA SER A 106 -12.69 -14.78 6.95
C SER A 106 -11.63 -13.88 7.62
N SER A 107 -10.66 -14.45 8.34
CA SER A 107 -9.62 -13.68 9.03
C SER A 107 -8.70 -12.96 8.05
N ILE A 108 -8.06 -11.88 8.51
CA ILE A 108 -7.06 -11.15 7.70
C ILE A 108 -5.91 -12.06 7.24
N HIS A 109 -5.50 -13.03 8.06
CA HIS A 109 -4.44 -13.98 7.69
C HIS A 109 -4.85 -14.86 6.51
N THR A 110 -6.08 -15.39 6.52
CA THR A 110 -6.62 -16.17 5.41
C THR A 110 -6.78 -15.30 4.16
N LYS A 111 -7.33 -14.09 4.31
CA LYS A 111 -7.49 -13.14 3.20
C LYS A 111 -6.15 -12.80 2.55
N LEU A 112 -5.12 -12.47 3.32
CA LEU A 112 -3.79 -12.15 2.76
C LEU A 112 -3.14 -13.35 2.06
N ALA A 113 -3.28 -14.56 2.61
CA ALA A 113 -2.75 -15.77 1.98
C ALA A 113 -3.46 -16.08 0.66
N LEU A 114 -4.78 -15.95 0.62
CA LEU A 114 -5.56 -16.09 -0.62
C LEU A 114 -5.19 -15.00 -1.61
N LEU A 115 -5.12 -13.75 -1.17
CA LEU A 115 -4.76 -12.61 -2.01
C LEU A 115 -3.41 -12.84 -2.71
N GLU A 116 -2.39 -13.27 -1.97
CA GLU A 116 -1.06 -13.59 -2.50
C GLU A 116 -1.13 -14.71 -3.54
N ALA A 117 -1.83 -15.80 -3.22
CA ALA A 117 -1.98 -16.94 -4.13
C ALA A 117 -2.75 -16.56 -5.39
N LEU A 118 -3.87 -15.86 -5.28
CA LEU A 118 -4.72 -15.50 -6.41
C LEU A 118 -4.03 -14.51 -7.34
N TYR A 119 -3.35 -13.49 -6.83
CA TYR A 119 -2.56 -12.60 -7.68
C TYR A 119 -1.36 -13.29 -8.34
N SER A 120 -0.80 -14.34 -7.75
CA SER A 120 0.27 -15.13 -8.39
C SER A 120 -0.21 -15.88 -9.64
N LEU A 121 -1.53 -16.13 -9.76
CA LEU A 121 -2.15 -16.78 -10.90
C LEU A 121 -2.52 -15.79 -12.02
N ARG A 122 -2.41 -14.48 -11.75
CA ARG A 122 -2.77 -13.40 -12.67
C ARG A 122 -1.59 -12.93 -13.51
N ASP A 123 -1.89 -12.53 -14.74
CA ASP A 123 -0.90 -11.98 -15.66
C ASP A 123 -0.77 -10.47 -15.44
N THR A 124 0.05 -10.12 -14.46
CA THR A 124 0.31 -8.73 -14.06
C THR A 124 1.71 -8.30 -14.42
N ASP A 125 1.87 -7.01 -14.73
CA ASP A 125 3.17 -6.43 -15.04
C ASP A 125 4.10 -6.34 -13.81
N THR A 126 5.37 -6.07 -14.06
CA THR A 126 6.41 -5.98 -13.02
C THR A 126 6.15 -4.85 -12.03
N ALA A 127 5.58 -3.72 -12.46
CA ALA A 127 5.30 -2.59 -11.59
C ALA A 127 4.16 -2.91 -10.62
N PHE A 128 3.12 -3.61 -11.09
CA PHE A 128 2.03 -4.13 -10.29
C PHE A 128 2.55 -5.15 -9.27
N LYS A 129 3.33 -6.14 -9.71
CA LYS A 129 3.94 -7.15 -8.82
C LYS A 129 4.78 -6.50 -7.74
N ASN A 130 5.56 -5.48 -8.09
CA ASN A 130 6.34 -4.74 -7.10
C ASN A 130 5.44 -4.01 -6.09
N ARG A 131 4.40 -3.31 -6.55
CA ARG A 131 3.41 -2.67 -5.65
C ARG A 131 2.75 -3.69 -4.71
N LEU A 132 2.40 -4.87 -5.22
CA LEU A 132 1.81 -5.94 -4.42
C LEU A 132 2.75 -6.40 -3.29
N LEU A 133 4.05 -6.58 -3.57
CA LEU A 133 5.05 -6.89 -2.53
C LEU A 133 5.08 -5.81 -1.44
N ARG A 134 5.00 -4.52 -1.82
CA ARG A 134 4.98 -3.41 -0.85
C ARG A 134 3.72 -3.40 0.01
N VAL A 135 2.56 -3.72 -0.59
CA VAL A 135 1.31 -3.88 0.15
C VAL A 135 1.43 -5.01 1.17
N PHE A 136 1.97 -6.16 0.78
CA PHE A 136 2.19 -7.28 1.71
C PHE A 136 3.20 -6.93 2.80
N ALA A 137 4.28 -6.22 2.48
CA ALA A 137 5.22 -5.72 3.48
C ALA A 137 4.49 -4.87 4.54
N ARG A 138 3.61 -3.95 4.11
CA ARG A 138 2.84 -3.10 5.00
C ARG A 138 1.89 -3.90 5.89
N TRP A 139 1.14 -4.84 5.32
CA TRP A 139 0.23 -5.71 6.06
C TRP A 139 0.97 -6.56 7.09
N HIS A 140 2.10 -7.15 6.72
CA HIS A 140 2.88 -7.96 7.64
C HIS A 140 3.53 -7.14 8.75
N GLN A 141 3.93 -5.89 8.49
CA GLN A 141 4.34 -4.98 9.57
C GLN A 141 3.19 -4.70 10.53
N HIS A 142 1.99 -4.42 10.02
CA HIS A 142 0.81 -4.16 10.88
C HIS A 142 0.43 -5.36 11.74
N LEU A 143 0.67 -6.58 11.23
CA LEU A 143 0.48 -7.84 11.96
C LEU A 143 1.70 -8.25 12.79
N GLU A 144 2.67 -7.35 12.99
CA GLU A 144 3.92 -7.57 13.74
C GLU A 144 4.79 -8.74 13.23
N ASN A 145 4.54 -9.18 11.99
CA ASN A 145 5.28 -10.22 11.29
C ASN A 145 6.49 -9.61 10.56
N TYR A 146 7.40 -9.02 11.33
CA TYR A 146 8.51 -8.20 10.83
C TYR A 146 9.45 -8.94 9.88
N ASP A 147 9.71 -10.22 10.11
CA ASP A 147 10.55 -11.04 9.21
C ASP A 147 9.92 -11.16 7.82
N LYS A 148 8.62 -11.46 7.75
CA LYS A 148 7.89 -11.58 6.49
C LYS A 148 7.74 -10.21 5.81
N ALA A 149 7.54 -9.15 6.58
CA ALA A 149 7.56 -7.79 6.05
C ALA A 149 8.90 -7.45 5.37
N ASN A 150 10.02 -7.80 6.01
CA ASN A 150 11.36 -7.57 5.46
C ASN A 150 11.69 -8.46 4.26
N ASP A 151 11.19 -9.70 4.21
CA ASP A 151 11.33 -10.54 3.02
C ASP A 151 10.64 -9.90 1.80
N TYR A 152 9.42 -9.40 1.95
CA TYR A 152 8.75 -8.67 0.88
C TYR A 152 9.47 -7.39 0.49
N ARG A 153 9.98 -6.60 1.45
CA ARG A 153 10.78 -5.40 1.13
C ARG A 153 12.05 -5.73 0.38
N ARG A 154 12.72 -6.83 0.72
CA ARG A 154 13.92 -7.30 0.01
C ARG A 154 13.59 -7.68 -1.42
N LYS A 155 12.49 -8.42 -1.65
CA LYS A 155 12.00 -8.76 -2.99
C LYS A 155 11.61 -7.51 -3.78
N ALA A 156 10.91 -6.58 -3.15
CA ALA A 156 10.51 -5.31 -3.76
C ALA A 156 11.72 -4.45 -4.12
N LEU A 157 12.71 -4.35 -3.22
CA LEU A 157 13.96 -3.62 -3.46
C LEU A 157 14.70 -4.22 -4.66
N ALA A 158 14.89 -5.54 -4.71
CA ALA A 158 15.57 -6.18 -5.85
C ALA A 158 14.87 -5.88 -7.20
N GLY A 159 13.53 -5.89 -7.22
CA GLY A 159 12.76 -5.52 -8.41
C GLY A 159 12.89 -4.03 -8.77
N ILE A 160 12.92 -3.15 -7.77
CA ILE A 160 13.15 -1.71 -7.93
C ILE A 160 14.54 -1.44 -8.50
N GLU A 161 15.57 -2.08 -7.96
CA GLU A 161 16.97 -1.90 -8.39
C GLU A 161 17.18 -2.35 -9.84
N LEU A 162 16.51 -3.43 -10.24
CA LEU A 162 16.51 -3.87 -11.64
C LEU A 162 15.78 -2.85 -12.53
N ALA A 163 14.60 -2.39 -12.11
CA ALA A 163 13.81 -1.44 -12.89
C ALA A 163 14.56 -0.11 -13.09
N LEU A 164 15.26 0.39 -12.07
CA LEU A 164 16.05 1.63 -12.12
C LEU A 164 17.21 1.60 -13.14
N GLN A 165 17.52 0.44 -13.73
CA GLN A 165 18.50 0.31 -14.82
C GLN A 165 17.88 0.49 -16.21
N GLY A 166 16.56 0.46 -16.31
CA GLY A 166 15.82 0.63 -17.56
C GLY A 166 15.15 1.99 -17.68
N ASP A 167 14.47 2.19 -18.80
CA ASP A 167 13.69 3.39 -19.05
C ASP A 167 12.35 3.33 -18.31
N MET A 168 11.99 4.43 -17.64
CA MET A 168 10.70 4.60 -17.00
C MET A 168 10.29 6.06 -16.96
N SER A 169 9.03 6.34 -16.60
CA SER A 169 8.59 7.71 -16.40
C SER A 169 9.34 8.38 -15.25
N GLU A 170 9.47 9.71 -15.33
CA GLU A 170 10.10 10.52 -14.29
C GLU A 170 9.47 10.29 -12.92
N PHE A 171 8.12 10.28 -12.85
CA PHE A 171 7.37 9.97 -11.64
C PHE A 171 7.80 8.64 -11.03
N LYS A 172 7.87 7.58 -11.87
CA LYS A 172 8.20 6.23 -11.41
C LYS A 172 9.65 6.13 -10.93
N HIS A 173 10.55 6.81 -11.63
CA HIS A 173 11.95 6.87 -11.26
C HIS A 173 12.15 7.50 -9.88
N LEU A 174 11.46 8.61 -9.58
CA LEU A 174 11.49 9.24 -8.26
C LEU A 174 10.89 8.35 -7.17
N GLU A 175 9.71 7.75 -7.43
CA GLU A 175 9.09 6.80 -6.49
C GLU A 175 10.08 5.69 -6.13
N TYR A 176 10.74 5.12 -7.14
CA TYR A 176 11.65 3.99 -6.97
C TYR A 176 12.95 4.36 -6.29
N LEU A 177 13.54 5.52 -6.56
CA LEU A 177 14.69 6.01 -5.81
C LEU A 177 14.36 6.23 -4.33
N TYR A 178 13.19 6.80 -4.04
CA TYR A 178 12.73 7.01 -2.67
C TYR A 178 12.50 5.68 -1.93
N LEU A 179 11.79 4.73 -2.55
CA LEU A 179 11.57 3.41 -1.98
C LEU A 179 12.87 2.63 -1.79
N ALA A 180 13.79 2.70 -2.75
CA ALA A 180 15.09 2.05 -2.65
C ALA A 180 15.90 2.59 -1.46
N ALA A 181 15.85 3.89 -1.22
CA ALA A 181 16.48 4.51 -0.05
C ALA A 181 15.87 4.00 1.26
N ASN A 182 14.54 4.03 1.38
CA ASN A 182 13.82 3.58 2.57
C ASN A 182 14.07 2.10 2.87
N TYR A 183 13.94 1.22 1.88
CA TYR A 183 14.16 -0.22 2.06
C TYR A 183 15.61 -0.55 2.32
N SER A 184 16.56 0.14 1.68
CA SER A 184 17.98 -0.03 1.99
C SER A 184 18.26 0.34 3.45
N LYS A 185 17.74 1.46 3.92
CA LYS A 185 17.89 1.89 5.31
C LYS A 185 17.30 0.85 6.28
N GLN A 186 16.08 0.40 6.00
CA GLN A 186 15.35 -0.57 6.79
C GLN A 186 16.03 -1.94 6.89
N LEU A 187 16.73 -2.33 5.83
CA LEU A 187 17.44 -3.60 5.75
C LEU A 187 18.90 -3.48 6.28
N GLY A 188 19.29 -2.32 6.81
CA GLY A 188 20.63 -2.07 7.36
C GLY A 188 21.68 -1.69 6.31
N TYR A 189 21.31 -1.48 5.05
CA TYR A 189 22.20 -1.09 3.95
C TYR A 189 22.36 0.43 3.88
N LYS A 190 22.93 1.02 4.95
CA LYS A 190 23.04 2.48 5.11
C LYS A 190 23.71 3.17 3.91
N GLU A 191 24.86 2.67 3.47
CA GLU A 191 25.57 3.25 2.32
C GLU A 191 24.75 3.19 1.02
N ALA A 192 23.97 2.12 0.82
CA ALA A 192 23.09 2.01 -0.34
C ALA A 192 21.95 3.04 -0.25
N SER A 193 21.38 3.22 0.93
CA SER A 193 20.37 4.26 1.20
C SER A 193 20.91 5.65 0.87
N ASP A 194 22.10 6.00 1.37
CA ASP A 194 22.73 7.31 1.14
C ASP A 194 22.97 7.57 -0.36
N ARG A 195 23.35 6.53 -1.13
CA ARG A 195 23.47 6.62 -2.59
C ARG A 195 22.12 6.87 -3.28
N TYR A 196 21.06 6.18 -2.87
CA TYR A 196 19.73 6.38 -3.44
C TYR A 196 19.15 7.77 -3.08
N ILE A 197 19.35 8.25 -1.86
CA ILE A 197 18.99 9.63 -1.47
C ILE A 197 19.74 10.66 -2.32
N SER A 198 21.05 10.47 -2.52
CA SER A 198 21.84 11.39 -3.34
C SER A 198 21.33 11.45 -4.79
N LYS A 199 20.96 10.30 -5.37
CA LYS A 199 20.33 10.21 -6.69
C LYS A 199 18.93 10.85 -6.72
N LEU A 200 18.13 10.65 -5.67
CA LEU A 200 16.81 11.24 -5.53
C LEU A 200 16.90 12.76 -5.50
N ILE A 201 17.73 13.34 -4.64
CA ILE A 201 17.94 14.79 -4.53
C ILE A 201 18.41 15.38 -5.86
N SER A 202 19.37 14.72 -6.51
CA SER A 202 19.85 15.15 -7.83
C SER A 202 18.75 15.11 -8.88
N SER A 203 17.86 14.11 -8.82
CA SER A 203 16.71 14.02 -9.73
C SER A 203 15.71 15.13 -9.43
N LEU A 204 15.32 15.34 -8.16
CA LEU A 204 14.37 16.37 -7.74
C LEU A 204 14.81 17.79 -8.15
N GLY A 205 16.10 18.10 -8.15
CA GLY A 205 16.63 19.41 -8.55
C GLY A 205 16.67 19.66 -10.06
N ASN A 206 16.53 18.63 -10.90
CA ASN A 206 16.68 18.73 -12.35
C ASN A 206 15.34 18.67 -13.13
N ILE A 207 14.22 18.49 -12.43
CA ILE A 207 12.93 18.30 -13.08
C ILE A 207 12.32 19.63 -13.49
N LYS A 208 11.89 19.68 -14.76
CA LYS A 208 11.26 20.85 -15.39
C LYS A 208 9.76 20.67 -15.61
N SER A 209 9.21 19.48 -15.32
CA SER A 209 7.81 19.16 -15.57
C SER A 209 6.90 19.79 -14.51
N GLU A 210 6.10 20.77 -14.92
CA GLU A 210 5.03 21.34 -14.08
C GLU A 210 4.00 20.28 -13.68
N ASP A 211 3.76 19.27 -14.53
CA ASP A 211 2.77 18.23 -14.29
C ASP A 211 3.10 17.37 -13.06
N ASN A 212 4.39 17.26 -12.70
CA ASN A 212 4.87 16.47 -11.57
C ASN A 212 5.17 17.30 -10.32
N ARG A 213 4.95 18.63 -10.36
CA ARG A 213 5.38 19.54 -9.28
C ARG A 213 4.83 19.16 -7.91
N GLY A 214 3.56 18.79 -7.82
CA GLY A 214 2.95 18.37 -6.56
C GLY A 214 3.61 17.12 -5.95
N TYR A 215 4.00 16.15 -6.78
CA TYR A 215 4.67 14.93 -6.30
C TYR A 215 6.13 15.21 -5.91
N ILE A 216 6.81 16.08 -6.65
CA ILE A 216 8.17 16.53 -6.31
C ILE A 216 8.16 17.24 -4.95
N GLU A 217 7.26 18.20 -4.75
CA GLU A 217 7.09 18.90 -3.47
C GLU A 217 6.75 17.92 -2.33
N TYR A 218 5.93 16.90 -2.61
CA TYR A 218 5.62 15.84 -1.67
C TYR A 218 6.86 15.03 -1.29
N LEU A 219 7.64 14.54 -2.25
CA LEU A 219 8.87 13.79 -1.96
C LEU A 219 9.94 14.65 -1.28
N GLN A 220 10.05 15.93 -1.65
CA GLN A 220 10.98 16.88 -1.01
C GLN A 220 10.72 17.04 0.49
N LYS A 221 9.45 16.99 0.89
CA LYS A 221 9.05 17.02 2.31
C LYS A 221 9.30 15.68 3.01
N LEU A 222 9.21 14.58 2.26
CA LEU A 222 9.18 13.24 2.81
C LEU A 222 10.56 12.57 2.92
N TYR A 223 11.46 12.76 1.96
CA TYR A 223 12.78 12.10 1.98
C TYR A 223 13.66 12.42 3.21
N PRO A 224 13.56 13.59 3.88
CA PRO A 224 14.33 13.83 5.11
C PRO A 224 14.03 12.80 6.20
N ASP A 225 12.79 12.27 6.23
CA ASP A 225 12.34 11.29 7.21
C ASP A 225 13.08 9.95 7.08
N THR A 226 13.59 9.61 5.89
CA THR A 226 14.40 8.40 5.64
C THR A 226 15.59 8.30 6.59
N ASN A 227 16.13 9.42 7.07
CA ASN A 227 17.25 9.42 8.00
C ASN A 227 16.93 8.75 9.35
N TYR A 228 15.66 8.80 9.75
CA TYR A 228 15.13 8.31 11.02
C TYR A 228 14.48 6.92 10.91
N ILE A 229 14.58 6.27 9.75
CA ILE A 229 14.21 4.86 9.61
C ILE A 229 15.33 4.01 10.24
N GLU A 230 14.94 3.11 11.14
CA GLU A 230 15.84 2.19 11.83
C GLU A 230 15.68 0.77 11.28
N ALA A 231 16.78 0.01 11.20
CA ALA A 231 16.68 -1.38 10.79
C ALA A 231 15.94 -2.20 11.86
N GLY A 232 15.03 -3.10 11.44
CA GLY A 232 14.33 -3.97 12.40
C GLY A 232 12.92 -4.43 12.03
N GLY A 233 12.41 -4.08 10.85
CA GLY A 233 11.09 -4.52 10.37
C GLY A 233 9.95 -3.51 10.44
N VAL A 234 10.08 -2.45 11.24
CA VAL A 234 9.19 -1.28 11.19
C VAL A 234 9.80 -0.21 10.28
N LEU A 235 9.17 0.07 9.14
CA LEU A 235 9.64 1.09 8.18
C LEU A 235 9.34 2.51 8.64
N ASP A 236 8.37 2.67 9.55
CA ASP A 236 7.91 3.97 10.00
C ASP A 236 9.04 4.65 10.81
N PRO A 237 9.50 5.85 10.41
CA PRO A 237 10.60 6.54 11.05
C PRO A 237 10.21 7.04 12.45
N VAL A 238 11.19 7.03 13.36
CA VAL A 238 11.07 7.63 14.70
C VAL A 238 11.53 9.08 14.62
N LEU A 239 10.60 9.98 14.29
CA LEU A 239 10.90 11.40 14.09
C LEU A 239 11.22 12.09 15.42
N PRO A 240 12.20 13.02 15.45
CA PRO A 240 12.45 13.84 16.63
C PRO A 240 11.25 14.78 16.88
N GLU A 241 10.90 14.94 18.16
CA GLU A 241 9.90 15.92 18.63
C GLU A 241 10.34 17.38 18.43
#